data_AF-A0A6A2WMV0-F1
#
_entry.id   AF-A0A6A2WMV0-F1
#
_cell.length_a   1.000
_cell.length_b   1.000
_cell.length_c   1.000
_cell.angle_alpha   90.00
_cell.angle_beta   90.00
_cell.angle_gamma   90.00
#
_symmetry.space_group_name_H-M   'P 1'
#
loop_
_entity.id
_entity.type
_entity.pdbx_description
1 polymer ?
#
loop_
_entity_poly.entity_id
_entity_poly.type
_entity_poly.pdbx_seq_one_letter_code
_entity_poly.pdbx_strand_id
1 'polypeptide(L)'
;MGGGTRGRCNRTCPLSESAINMSGLEWGLRSLQMEEIEKARKKGGKLGKRFGVLDVMKAMMRPDGHPGEFWGNKWMKGYNDCVRWCLPGPIDVWNDFLMAVLTRESS
;
A
#
# COMPACT_ATOMS: atom_id res chain seq x y z
N MET A 1 -3.00 29.81 11.35
CA MET A 1 -3.45 28.43 11.67
C MET A 1 -4.35 27.96 10.53
N GLY A 2 -3.76 27.34 9.51
CA GLY A 2 -4.44 27.02 8.23
C GLY A 2 -5.15 25.66 8.30
N GLY A 3 -6.40 25.62 7.83
CA GLY A 3 -7.26 24.45 7.85
C GLY A 3 -6.68 23.25 7.10
N GLY A 4 -6.71 22.08 7.74
CA GLY A 4 -6.39 20.82 7.10
C GLY A 4 -7.38 20.54 5.98
N THR A 5 -6.89 20.45 4.76
CA THR A 5 -7.65 19.96 3.61
C THR A 5 -8.15 18.55 3.93
N ARG A 6 -9.46 18.42 4.18
CA ARG A 6 -10.15 17.12 4.28
C ARG A 6 -10.03 16.43 2.92
N GLY A 7 -9.05 15.54 2.78
CA GLY A 7 -8.80 14.81 1.54
C GLY A 7 -10.05 14.06 1.03
N ARG A 8 -10.22 14.00 -0.28
CA ARG A 8 -11.35 13.31 -0.93
C ARG A 8 -10.81 12.18 -1.81
N CYS A 9 -11.25 10.96 -1.55
CA CYS A 9 -10.94 9.75 -2.32
C CYS A 9 -12.23 9.19 -2.94
N ASN A 10 -12.89 9.99 -3.78
CA ASN A 10 -14.14 9.63 -4.45
C ASN A 10 -13.92 9.02 -5.86
N ARG A 11 -12.71 8.53 -6.14
CA ARG A 11 -12.45 7.82 -7.40
C ARG A 11 -13.15 6.48 -7.36
N THR A 12 -13.66 6.06 -8.51
CA THR A 12 -14.41 4.80 -8.65
C THR A 12 -13.70 3.78 -9.54
N CYS A 13 -12.51 4.14 -10.06
CA CYS A 13 -11.68 3.28 -10.89
C CYS A 13 -10.21 3.30 -10.44
N PRO A 14 -9.45 2.22 -10.72
CA PRO A 14 -8.00 2.18 -10.53
C PRO A 14 -7.28 3.31 -11.25
N LEU A 15 -6.06 3.66 -10.81
CA LEU A 15 -5.19 4.51 -11.62
C LEU A 15 -4.70 3.73 -12.84
N SER A 16 -4.68 4.39 -14.00
CA SER A 16 -3.95 3.87 -15.15
C SER A 16 -2.46 3.92 -14.89
N GLU A 17 -1.68 3.06 -15.55
CA GLU A 17 -0.22 3.06 -15.39
C GLU A 17 0.41 4.42 -15.73
N SER A 18 -0.12 5.09 -16.75
CA SER A 18 0.30 6.44 -17.15
C SER A 18 -0.02 7.52 -16.10
N ALA A 19 -0.98 7.29 -15.23
CA ALA A 19 -1.35 8.21 -14.15
C ALA A 19 -0.55 7.98 -12.86
N ILE A 20 0.23 6.89 -12.79
CA ILE A 20 1.09 6.61 -11.64
C ILE A 20 2.29 7.54 -11.71
N ASN A 21 2.37 8.46 -10.75
CA ASN A 21 3.51 9.35 -10.64
C ASN A 21 4.72 8.61 -10.04
N MET A 22 5.59 8.08 -10.90
CA MET A 22 6.82 7.36 -10.49
C MET A 22 7.88 8.26 -9.81
N SER A 23 7.74 9.59 -9.88
CA SER A 23 8.59 10.54 -9.14
C SER A 23 7.90 11.12 -7.88
N GLY A 24 6.73 10.57 -7.52
CA GLY A 24 5.98 10.98 -6.33
C GLY A 24 6.65 10.57 -5.01
N LEU A 25 6.18 11.19 -3.92
CA LEU A 25 6.65 10.92 -2.55
C LEU A 25 6.55 9.43 -2.21
N GLU A 26 5.50 8.76 -2.67
CA GLU A 26 5.23 7.36 -2.40
C GLU A 26 6.30 6.45 -3.02
N TRP A 27 6.73 6.75 -4.25
CA TRP A 27 7.82 6.02 -4.91
C TRP A 27 9.18 6.31 -4.29
N GLY A 28 9.40 7.55 -3.85
CA GLY A 28 10.57 7.91 -3.05
C GLY A 28 10.66 7.09 -1.76
N LEU A 29 9.54 6.99 -1.03
CA LEU A 29 9.47 6.20 0.20
C LEU A 29 9.68 4.71 -0.07
N ARG A 30 9.05 4.15 -1.12
CA ARG A 30 9.30 2.76 -1.54
C ARG A 30 10.79 2.54 -1.80
N SER A 31 11.45 3.47 -2.49
CA SER A 31 12.88 3.32 -2.85
C SER A 31 13.76 3.27 -1.61
N LEU A 32 13.50 4.15 -0.63
CA LEU A 32 14.17 4.13 0.67
C LEU A 32 13.90 2.81 1.44
N GLN A 33 12.67 2.32 1.43
CA GLN A 33 12.34 1.02 2.05
C GLN A 33 13.13 -0.14 1.41
N MET A 34 13.27 -0.15 0.08
CA MET A 34 14.05 -1.17 -0.64
C MET A 34 15.54 -1.11 -0.27
N GLU A 35 16.10 0.10 -0.14
CA GLU A 35 17.49 0.29 0.30
C GLU A 35 17.72 -0.25 1.72
N GLU A 36 16.82 0.04 2.66
CA GLU A 36 16.93 -0.45 4.04
C GLU A 36 16.79 -1.97 4.11
N ILE A 37 15.92 -2.57 3.30
CA ILE A 37 15.79 -4.03 3.25
C ILE A 37 17.06 -4.67 2.67
N GLU A 38 17.72 -4.07 1.67
CA GLU A 38 18.99 -4.59 1.16
C GLU A 38 20.09 -4.52 2.23
N LYS A 39 20.13 -3.45 3.04
CA LYS A 39 21.01 -3.38 4.22
C LYS A 39 20.68 -4.48 5.22
N ALA A 40 19.39 -4.74 5.48
CA ALA A 40 18.94 -5.80 6.37
C ALA A 40 19.30 -7.18 5.83
N ARG A 41 19.21 -7.42 4.52
CA ARG A 41 19.61 -8.67 3.85
C ARG A 41 21.10 -8.94 4.00
N LYS A 42 21.95 -7.93 3.78
CA LYS A 42 23.42 -8.04 3.96
C LYS A 42 23.80 -8.33 5.41
N LYS A 43 23.18 -7.64 6.37
CA LYS A 43 23.45 -7.87 7.81
C LYS A 43 22.90 -9.21 8.28
N GLY A 44 21.67 -9.54 7.87
CA GLY A 44 20.97 -10.78 8.19
C GLY A 44 21.65 -12.03 7.65
N GLY A 45 22.15 -11.97 6.41
CA GLY A 45 22.85 -13.10 5.78
C GLY A 45 24.08 -13.55 6.57
N LYS A 46 24.80 -12.61 7.20
CA LYS A 46 25.92 -12.92 8.11
C LYS A 46 25.50 -13.68 9.38
N LEU A 47 24.21 -13.60 9.73
CA LEU A 47 23.60 -14.25 10.89
C LEU A 47 22.71 -15.44 10.48
N GLY A 48 22.77 -15.88 9.22
CA GLY A 48 21.92 -16.95 8.70
C GLY A 48 20.44 -16.57 8.54
N LYS A 49 20.08 -15.29 8.60
CA LYS A 49 18.71 -14.79 8.42
C LYS A 49 18.45 -14.36 6.97
N ARG A 50 17.28 -14.71 6.44
CA ARG A 50 16.81 -14.31 5.11
C ARG A 50 15.70 -13.27 5.24
N PHE A 51 15.78 -12.21 4.45
CA PHE A 51 14.78 -11.17 4.33
C PHE A 51 14.25 -11.14 2.91
N GLY A 52 12.92 -11.16 2.75
CA GLY A 52 12.21 -11.04 1.48
C GLY A 52 11.31 -9.81 1.48
N VAL A 53 10.90 -9.37 0.28
CA VAL A 53 10.00 -8.22 0.11
C VAL A 53 8.77 -8.65 -0.67
N LEU A 54 7.60 -8.37 -0.11
CA LEU A 54 6.34 -8.40 -0.83
C LEU A 54 6.02 -6.99 -1.32
N ASP A 55 6.48 -6.67 -2.53
CA ASP A 55 6.29 -5.33 -3.09
C ASP A 55 4.89 -5.16 -3.69
N VAL A 56 3.98 -4.64 -2.87
CA VAL A 56 2.58 -4.39 -3.26
C VAL A 56 2.34 -2.98 -3.79
N MET A 57 3.37 -2.13 -3.92
CA MET A 57 3.21 -0.70 -4.21
C MET A 57 2.31 -0.41 -5.42
N LYS A 58 2.50 -1.15 -6.52
CA LYS A 58 1.67 -0.98 -7.71
C LYS A 58 0.23 -1.45 -7.48
N ALA A 59 0.02 -2.51 -6.70
CA ALA A 59 -1.30 -2.97 -6.27
C ALA A 59 -1.98 -1.99 -5.28
N MET A 60 -1.22 -1.11 -4.62
CA MET A 60 -1.75 -0.02 -3.80
C MET A 60 -2.27 1.18 -4.62
N MET A 61 -2.05 1.23 -5.94
CA MET A 61 -2.51 2.32 -6.83
C MET A 61 -4.00 2.20 -7.16
N ARG A 62 -4.81 2.01 -6.12
CA ARG A 62 -6.24 1.67 -6.16
C ARG A 62 -7.05 2.70 -5.37
N PRO A 63 -7.05 3.99 -5.75
CA PRO A 63 -7.80 5.00 -5.01
C PRO A 63 -9.32 4.72 -4.95
N ASP A 64 -9.82 3.81 -5.78
CA ASP A 64 -11.17 3.26 -5.81
C ASP A 64 -11.48 2.24 -4.71
N GLY A 65 -10.47 1.71 -4.04
CA GLY A 65 -10.63 0.72 -2.98
C GLY A 65 -10.88 1.31 -1.60
N HIS A 66 -10.97 2.64 -1.45
CA HIS A 66 -11.14 3.29 -0.15
C HIS A 66 -12.62 3.42 0.25
N PRO A 67 -12.95 3.30 1.55
CA PRO A 67 -14.30 3.51 2.05
C PRO A 67 -14.85 4.92 1.81
N GLY A 68 -13.97 5.94 1.76
CA GLY A 68 -14.39 7.32 1.58
C GLY A 68 -15.30 7.75 2.72
N GLU A 69 -16.51 8.22 2.39
CA GLU A 69 -17.52 8.62 3.38
C GLU A 69 -18.27 7.43 4.01
N PHE A 70 -18.17 6.24 3.43
CA PHE A 70 -18.97 5.07 3.80
C PHE A 70 -18.36 4.21 4.92
N TRP A 71 -17.35 4.71 5.62
CA TRP A 71 -16.65 3.99 6.69
C TRP A 71 -17.42 3.86 8.01
N GLY A 72 -18.69 4.28 8.04
CA GLY A 72 -19.63 3.95 9.12
C GLY A 72 -19.51 4.79 10.41
N ASN A 73 -18.79 5.91 10.40
CA ASN A 73 -18.65 6.74 11.59
C ASN A 73 -19.88 7.62 11.85
N LYS A 74 -20.64 7.28 12.90
CA LYS A 74 -21.79 8.06 13.38
C LYS A 74 -21.41 9.44 13.98
N TRP A 75 -20.18 9.59 14.45
CA TRP A 75 -19.65 10.73 15.21
C TRP A 75 -18.73 11.67 14.43
N MET A 76 -18.17 11.24 13.29
CA MET A 76 -17.34 12.09 12.40
C MET A 76 -17.99 12.26 11.03
N LYS A 77 -19.21 12.79 11.00
CA LYS A 77 -19.87 13.19 9.76
C LYS A 77 -19.02 14.23 9.01
N GLY A 78 -18.72 13.95 7.74
CA GLY A 78 -17.93 14.84 6.88
C GLY A 78 -16.41 14.61 6.89
N TYR A 79 -15.94 13.48 7.40
CA TYR A 79 -14.56 12.99 7.21
C TYR A 79 -14.55 11.76 6.31
N ASN A 80 -13.65 11.75 5.34
CA ASN A 80 -13.41 10.60 4.46
C ASN A 80 -12.27 9.74 5.02
N ASP A 81 -12.46 8.42 5.03
CA ASP A 81 -11.38 7.47 5.22
C ASP A 81 -10.74 7.13 3.87
N CYS A 82 -9.55 7.70 3.66
CA CYS A 82 -8.72 7.47 2.47
C CYS A 82 -7.43 6.72 2.82
N VAL A 83 -7.36 6.10 4.00
CA VAL A 83 -6.17 5.38 4.48
C VAL A 83 -6.45 3.87 4.53
N ARG A 84 -7.67 3.49 4.88
CA ARG A 84 -8.10 2.09 4.95
C ARG A 84 -8.71 1.63 3.63
N TRP A 85 -8.89 0.32 3.50
CA TRP A 85 -9.37 -0.35 2.29
C TRP A 85 -10.70 -1.06 2.57
N CYS A 86 -11.60 -1.04 1.59
CA CYS A 86 -12.82 -1.86 1.59
C CYS A 86 -12.48 -3.35 1.47
N LEU A 87 -13.39 -4.19 1.96
CA LEU A 87 -13.38 -5.64 1.75
C LEU A 87 -14.72 -6.09 1.14
N PRO A 88 -14.72 -6.91 0.08
CA PRO A 88 -13.56 -7.32 -0.72
C PRO A 88 -12.90 -6.10 -1.43
N GLY A 89 -11.61 -6.18 -1.72
CA GLY A 89 -10.85 -5.04 -2.24
C GLY A 89 -9.36 -5.28 -2.47
N PRO A 90 -8.55 -4.21 -2.64
CA PRO A 90 -7.13 -4.32 -3.02
C PRO A 90 -6.26 -5.13 -2.06
N ILE A 91 -6.68 -5.26 -0.79
CA ILE A 91 -6.02 -6.11 0.21
C ILE A 91 -6.03 -7.59 -0.20
N ASP A 92 -7.07 -8.04 -0.91
CA ASP A 92 -7.18 -9.44 -1.35
C ASP A 92 -6.03 -9.80 -2.30
N VAL A 93 -5.62 -8.87 -3.17
CA VAL A 93 -4.47 -9.04 -4.08
C VAL A 93 -3.14 -9.16 -3.31
N TRP A 94 -3.00 -8.46 -2.17
CA TRP A 94 -1.79 -8.56 -1.35
C TRP A 94 -1.69 -9.95 -0.72
N ASN A 95 -2.83 -10.48 -0.27
CA ASN A 95 -2.94 -11.83 0.27
C ASN A 95 -2.60 -12.86 -0.81
N ASP A 96 -3.08 -12.70 -2.05
CA ASP A 96 -2.74 -13.59 -3.17
C ASP A 96 -1.23 -13.61 -3.44
N PHE A 97 -0.58 -12.43 -3.46
CA PHE A 97 0.88 -12.36 -3.63
C PHE A 97 1.62 -12.99 -2.44
N LEU A 98 1.16 -12.77 -1.21
CA LEU A 98 1.77 -13.37 -0.03
C LEU A 98 1.69 -14.90 -0.12
N MET A 99 0.53 -15.44 -0.46
CA MET A 99 0.33 -16.89 -0.61
C MET A 99 1.20 -17.47 -1.73
N ALA A 100 1.34 -16.76 -2.85
CA ALA A 100 2.23 -17.17 -3.93
C ALA A 100 3.70 -17.21 -3.48
N VAL A 101 4.17 -16.21 -2.71
CA VAL A 101 5.53 -16.20 -2.16
C VAL A 101 5.74 -17.34 -1.17
N LEU A 102 4.82 -17.53 -0.22
CA LEU A 102 4.92 -18.61 0.77
C LEU A 102 4.96 -19.99 0.11
N THR A 103 4.13 -20.22 -0.90
CA THR A 103 4.10 -21.47 -1.67
C THR A 103 5.45 -21.72 -2.36
N ARG A 104 6.01 -20.68 -3.01
CA ARG A 104 7.32 -20.76 -3.69
C ARG A 104 8.49 -20.99 -2.74
N GLU A 105 8.44 -20.45 -1.53
CA GLU A 105 9.51 -20.62 -0.52
C GLU A 105 9.41 -21.96 0.23
N SER A 106 8.24 -22.61 0.21
CA SER A 106 8.00 -23.93 0.80
C SER A 106 8.30 -25.11 -0.14
N SER A 107 8.49 -24.82 -1.43
CA SER A 107 8.83 -25.80 -2.48
C SER A 107 10.34 -25.89 -2.66
#